data_AF-A0A967K0Y1-F1
#
_entry.id   AF-A0A967K0Y1-F1
#
_cell.length_a   1.000
_cell.length_b   1.000
_cell.length_c   1.000
_cell.angle_alpha   90.00
_cell.angle_beta   90.00
_cell.angle_gamma   90.00
#
_symmetry.space_group_name_H-M   'P 1'
#
loop_
_entity.id
_entity.type
_entity.pdbx_description
1 polymer ?
#
loop_
_entity_poly.entity_id
_entity_poly.type
_entity_poly.pdbx_seq_one_letter_code
_entity_poly.pdbx_strand_id
1 'polypeptide(L)' 'VLYPSSTLHRVNPVTRGARLAAVGWVQSQVRDPARREILFDLDTARRQLFDAHGKTGQFDAVSKSLANLLRMWAEV' A
#
# COMPACT_ATOMS: atom_id res chain seq x y z
N VAL A 1 10.71 4.42 -4.68
CA VAL A 1 9.50 5.29 -4.64
C VAL A 1 8.38 4.51 -5.31
N LEU A 2 7.19 4.51 -4.73
CA LEU A 2 5.98 3.95 -5.32
C LEU A 2 4.97 5.07 -5.51
N TYR A 3 4.35 5.17 -6.68
CA TYR A 3 3.32 6.17 -6.97
C TYR A 3 2.34 5.61 -8.01
N PRO A 4 1.10 6.13 -8.07
CA PRO A 4 0.15 5.72 -9.10
C PRO A 4 0.70 5.97 -10.50
N SER A 5 0.60 4.97 -11.38
CA SER A 5 1.03 5.12 -12.78
C SER A 5 0.26 6.22 -13.54
N SER A 6 -0.89 6.66 -13.01
CA SER A 6 -1.70 7.77 -13.52
C SER A 6 -1.18 9.16 -13.11
N THR A 7 -0.24 9.25 -12.17
CA THR A 7 0.34 10.54 -11.77
C THR A 7 1.23 11.07 -12.87
N LEU A 8 0.93 12.28 -13.37
CA LEU A 8 1.81 13.00 -14.29
C LEU A 8 3.12 13.35 -13.58
N HIS A 9 4.24 12.95 -14.17
CA HIS A 9 5.56 13.17 -13.57
C HIS A 9 6.64 13.34 -14.66
N ARG A 10 7.73 14.02 -14.28
CA ARG A 10 8.94 14.12 -15.12
C ARG A 10 10.19 14.11 -14.25
N VAL A 11 11.30 13.65 -14.81
CA VAL A 11 12.62 13.79 -14.22
C VAL A 11 13.29 14.99 -14.88
N ASN A 12 13.72 15.98 -14.08
CA ASN A 12 14.44 17.15 -14.59
C ASN A 12 15.86 16.73 -15.07
N PRO A 13 16.48 17.50 -15.99
CA PRO A 13 17.82 17.20 -16.48
C PRO A 13 18.87 17.11 -15.36
N VAL A 14 19.77 16.14 -15.47
CA VAL A 14 20.96 16.03 -14.60
C VAL A 14 22.04 16.95 -15.16
N THR A 15 22.39 18.03 -14.44
CA THR A 15 23.35 19.04 -14.93
C THR A 15 24.82 18.67 -14.71
N ARG A 16 25.11 17.70 -13.85
CA ARG A 16 26.46 17.15 -13.60
C ARG A 16 26.37 15.74 -13.03
N GLY A 17 27.29 14.85 -13.43
CA GLY A 17 27.33 13.46 -12.96
C GLY A 17 26.28 12.57 -13.63
N ALA A 18 25.81 11.54 -12.93
CA ALA A 18 24.81 10.59 -13.44
C ALA A 18 23.80 10.19 -12.35
N ARG A 19 22.57 9.87 -12.77
CA ARG A 19 21.51 9.29 -11.91
C ARG A 19 21.09 7.93 -12.47
N LEU A 20 21.68 6.86 -11.93
CA LEU A 20 21.31 5.50 -12.28
C LEU A 20 20.04 5.10 -11.51
N ALA A 21 19.07 4.48 -12.19
CA ALA A 21 17.82 4.04 -11.59
C ALA A 21 17.30 2.77 -12.29
N ALA A 22 16.64 1.91 -11.52
CA ALA A 22 15.78 0.86 -12.04
C ALA A 22 14.32 1.32 -11.94
N VAL A 23 13.57 1.19 -13.03
CA VAL A 23 12.15 1.57 -13.11
C VAL A 23 11.37 0.35 -13.58
N GLY A 24 10.22 0.12 -12.96
CA GLY A 24 9.33 -0.95 -13.32
C GLY A 24 7.91 -0.66 -12.85
N TRP A 25 7.01 -1.55 -13.22
CA TRP A 25 5.61 -1.49 -12.86
C TRP A 25 5.22 -2.75 -12.10
N VAL A 26 4.26 -2.60 -11.20
CA VAL A 26 3.65 -3.70 -10.47
C VAL A 26 2.15 -3.60 -10.62
N GLN A 27 1.51 -4.73 -10.87
CA GLN A 27 0.06 -4.82 -10.83
C GLN A 27 -0.38 -5.08 -9.39
N SER A 28 -1.25 -4.22 -8.89
CA SER A 28 -1.92 -4.47 -7.62
C SER A 28 -3.07 -5.45 -7.81
N GLN A 29 -3.28 -6.33 -6.83
CA GLN A 29 -4.50 -7.16 -6.73
C GLN A 29 -5.76 -6.30 -6.55
N VAL A 30 -5.64 -5.13 -5.92
CA VAL A 30 -6.76 -4.19 -5.76
C VAL A 30 -6.60 -3.06 -6.78
N ARG A 31 -7.54 -2.95 -7.72
CA ARG A 31 -7.47 -2.01 -8.85
C ARG A 31 -7.67 -0.55 -8.45
N ASP A 32 -8.65 -0.28 -7.60
CA ASP A 32 -9.02 1.06 -7.15
C ASP A 32 -7.99 1.63 -6.15
N PRO A 33 -7.36 2.80 -6.42
CA PRO A 33 -6.41 3.42 -5.51
C PRO A 33 -6.98 3.77 -4.13
N ALA A 34 -8.23 4.24 -4.05
CA ALA A 34 -8.83 4.62 -2.77
C ALA A 34 -9.03 3.39 -1.86
N ARG A 35 -9.41 2.25 -2.46
CA ARG A 35 -9.51 0.97 -1.75
C ARG A 35 -8.15 0.47 -1.26
N ARG A 36 -7.09 0.67 -2.04
CA ARG A 36 -5.72 0.35 -1.61
C ARG A 36 -5.27 1.18 -0.43
N GLU A 37 -5.57 2.47 -0.45
CA GLU A 37 -5.24 3.40 0.64
C GLU A 37 -5.93 2.98 1.94
N ILE A 38 -7.24 2.68 1.90
CA ILE A 38 -7.99 2.17 3.05
C ILE A 38 -7.35 0.87 3.61
N LEU A 39 -6.98 -0.07 2.75
CA LEU A 39 -6.32 -1.31 3.20
C LEU A 39 -4.95 -1.04 3.83
N PHE A 40 -4.19 -0.09 3.30
CA PHE A 40 -2.89 0.30 3.83
C PHE A 40 -3.03 0.95 5.22
N ASP A 41 -3.99 1.84 5.41
CA ASP A 41 -4.26 2.50 6.69
C ASP A 41 -4.72 1.48 7.74
N LEU A 42 -5.65 0.58 7.37
CA LEU A 42 -6.12 -0.48 8.25
C LEU A 42 -5.01 -1.45 8.66
N ASP A 43 -4.12 -1.83 7.73
CA ASP A 43 -2.98 -2.70 8.07
C ASP A 43 -1.96 -1.98 8.96
N THR A 44 -1.74 -0.68 8.74
CA THR A 44 -0.89 0.15 9.60
C THR A 44 -1.44 0.21 11.03
N ALA A 45 -2.74 0.50 11.18
CA ALA A 45 -3.41 0.49 12.49
C ALA A 45 -3.37 -0.90 13.15
N ARG A 46 -3.61 -1.97 12.38
CA ARG A 46 -3.53 -3.36 12.85
C ARG A 46 -2.14 -3.70 13.41
N ARG A 47 -1.07 -3.29 12.74
CA ARG A 47 0.31 -3.49 13.21
C ARG A 47 0.58 -2.69 14.48
N GLN A 48 0.20 -1.41 14.51
CA GLN A 48 0.36 -0.57 15.71
C GLN A 48 -0.38 -1.14 16.93
N LEU A 49 -1.61 -1.64 16.75
CA LEU A 49 -2.36 -2.30 17.81
C LEU A 49 -1.63 -3.55 18.34
N PHE A 50 -1.03 -4.34 17.44
CA PHE A 50 -0.25 -5.51 17.83
C PHE A 50 1.03 -5.14 18.54
N ASP A 51 1.76 -4.14 18.06
CA ASP A 51 3.01 -3.70 18.67
C ASP A 51 2.79 -3.15 20.09
N ALA A 52 1.66 -2.46 20.32
CA ALA A 52 1.33 -1.87 21.63
C ALA A 52 0.79 -2.90 22.64
N HIS A 53 -0.01 -3.87 22.20
CA HIS A 53 -0.82 -4.71 23.09
C HIS A 53 -0.74 -6.21 22.80
N GLY A 54 0.02 -6.62 21.79
CA GLY A 54 0.05 -7.98 21.30
C GLY A 54 -1.30 -8.42 20.72
N LYS A 55 -1.61 -9.70 20.83
CA LYS A 55 -2.86 -10.26 20.34
C LYS A 55 -4.01 -9.90 21.29
N THR A 56 -5.01 -9.20 20.75
CA THR A 56 -6.23 -8.78 21.45
C THR A 56 -7.47 -9.03 20.58
N GLY A 57 -8.67 -8.95 21.17
CA GLY A 57 -9.92 -9.04 20.40
C GLY A 57 -10.09 -7.92 19.37
N GLN A 58 -9.59 -6.72 19.67
CA GLN A 58 -9.59 -5.59 18.72
C GLN A 58 -8.65 -5.84 17.55
N PHE A 59 -7.44 -6.34 17.82
CA PHE A 59 -6.51 -6.76 16.78
C PHE A 59 -7.13 -7.84 15.88
N ASP A 60 -7.78 -8.85 16.46
CA ASP A 60 -8.43 -9.91 15.69
C ASP A 60 -9.59 -9.37 14.83
N ALA A 61 -10.39 -8.44 15.37
CA ALA A 61 -11.48 -7.80 14.62
C ALA A 61 -10.96 -7.00 13.41
N VAL A 62 -9.92 -6.18 13.59
CA VAL A 62 -9.30 -5.42 12.49
C VAL A 62 -8.66 -6.36 11.48
N SER A 63 -7.95 -7.40 11.94
CA SER A 63 -7.35 -8.42 11.07
C SER A 63 -8.39 -9.13 10.20
N LYS A 64 -9.52 -9.53 10.79
CA LYS A 64 -10.65 -10.14 10.08
C LYS A 64 -11.24 -9.17 9.05
N SER A 65 -11.45 -7.91 9.42
CA SER A 65 -11.99 -6.89 8.52
C SER A 65 -11.05 -6.61 7.34
N LEU A 66 -9.75 -6.49 7.58
CA LEU A 66 -8.73 -6.34 6.54
C LEU A 66 -8.77 -7.51 5.55
N ALA A 67 -8.82 -8.75 6.04
CA ALA A 67 -8.91 -9.95 5.20
C ALA A 67 -10.23 -10.03 4.41
N ASN A 68 -11.36 -9.61 5.00
CA ASN A 68 -12.64 -9.53 4.31
C ASN A 68 -12.59 -8.52 3.15
N LEU A 69 -12.12 -7.30 3.42
CA LEU A 69 -12.04 -6.24 2.41
C LEU A 69 -11.10 -6.62 1.27
N LEU A 70 -9.96 -7.24 1.59
CA LEU A 70 -9.05 -7.74 0.55
C LEU A 70 -9.74 -8.76 -0.35
N ARG A 71 -10.46 -9.74 0.22
CA ARG A 71 -11.24 -10.71 -0.59
C ARG A 71 -12.34 -10.07 -1.43
N MET A 72 -12.96 -9.01 -0.94
CA MET A 72 -14.02 -8.30 -1.66
C MET A 72 -13.49 -7.43 -2.81
N TRP A 73 -12.26 -6.94 -2.70
CA TRP A 73 -11.71 -5.95 -3.62
C TRP A 73 -10.57 -6.47 -4.50
N ALA A 74 -10.06 -7.67 -4.22
CA ALA A 74 -9.05 -8.29 -5.06
C ALA A 74 -9.65 -8.74 -6.41
N GLU A 75 -8.92 -8.42 -7.47
CA GLU A 75 -9.09 -8.92 -8.83
C GLU A 75 -7.86 -9.81 -9.09
N VAL A 76 -8.07 -11.13 -9.06
CA VAL A 76 -7.02 -12.15 -9.29
C VAL A 76 -7.09 -12.64 -10.73
#